data_AF-A0A8G1ZL78-F1
#
_entry.id   AF-A0A8G1ZL78-F1
#
_cell.length_a   1.000
_cell.length_b   1.000
_cell.length_c   1.000
_cell.angle_alpha   90.00
_cell.angle_beta   90.00
_cell.angle_gamma   90.00
#
_symmetry.space_group_name_H-M   'P 1'
#
loop_
_entity.id
_entity.type
_entity.pdbx_description
1 polymer ?
#
loop_
_entity_poly.entity_id
_entity_poly.type
_entity_poly.pdbx_seq_one_letter_code
_entity_poly.pdbx_strand_id
1 'polypeptide(L)'
;MRRAAEEAAAWAGWAEASNVGPVAVEQLLADTRARAEEYLVQDPAAVFLRTRALRDRVFGLLQGHQSPAQARDLYQCAGYLCALLAWMSSDLGHPREGETQARTGWLCAELADQPDLRAWVASTQSAIALWDGRLRDAIQHAARGSQYATTGTVATFLACQEADAWSLLGAAGETRQALERAADAQERARGADPVGGLFRCGEFRTANYRASALLRTGDAAGARDTAQAALDTYSTLSYGTTAQTRITLAAAHLACRDTEAVRSALDPVLALPPDQRLAPLVERIRDLGRDLATRSGAGAPGVQLRTAIADWCADSAPRRLPLSP
;
A
#
# COMPACT_ATOMS: atom_id res chain seq x y z
N MET A 1 -14.05 -3.58 56.77
CA MET A 1 -14.16 -4.87 56.05
C MET A 1 -15.35 -4.87 55.10
N ARG A 2 -16.61 -4.81 55.57
CA ARG A 2 -17.81 -4.81 54.68
C ARG A 2 -17.81 -3.73 53.60
N ARG A 3 -17.60 -2.46 53.98
CA ARG A 3 -17.52 -1.35 53.03
C ARG A 3 -16.44 -1.53 51.95
N ALA A 4 -15.26 -2.03 52.34
CA ALA A 4 -14.19 -2.33 51.40
C ALA A 4 -14.58 -3.45 50.42
N ALA A 5 -15.35 -4.45 50.87
CA ALA A 5 -15.88 -5.50 49.99
C ALA A 5 -16.96 -4.97 49.03
N GLU A 6 -17.84 -4.08 49.50
CA GLU A 6 -18.86 -3.42 48.67
C GLU A 6 -18.20 -2.51 47.60
N GLU A 7 -17.16 -1.76 47.96
CA GLU A 7 -16.36 -0.96 47.03
C GLU A 7 -15.66 -1.84 45.97
N ALA A 8 -15.12 -2.99 46.37
CA ALA A 8 -14.52 -3.96 45.44
C ALA A 8 -15.57 -4.57 44.48
N ALA A 9 -16.76 -4.91 44.97
CA ALA A 9 -17.85 -5.45 44.15
C ALA A 9 -18.39 -4.40 43.16
N ALA A 10 -18.53 -3.14 43.59
CA ALA A 10 -18.93 -2.05 42.71
C ALA A 10 -17.91 -1.80 41.59
N TRP A 11 -16.62 -1.87 41.92
CA TRP A 11 -15.55 -1.79 40.92
C TRP A 11 -15.58 -2.96 39.95
N ALA A 12 -15.81 -4.19 40.42
CA ALA A 12 -15.94 -5.37 39.56
C ALA A 12 -17.10 -5.21 38.56
N GLY A 13 -18.28 -4.76 39.03
CA GLY A 13 -19.42 -4.49 38.16
C GLY A 13 -19.16 -3.41 37.11
N TRP A 14 -18.40 -2.36 37.47
CA TRP A 14 -17.93 -1.37 36.50
C TRP A 14 -16.97 -2.00 35.47
N ALA A 15 -15.97 -2.77 35.93
CA ALA A 15 -14.96 -3.39 35.06
C ALA A 15 -15.51 -4.44 34.09
N GLU A 16 -16.64 -5.08 34.43
CA GLU A 16 -17.37 -6.01 33.56
C GLU A 16 -18.28 -5.29 32.55
N ALA A 17 -18.65 -4.03 32.81
CA ALA A 17 -19.47 -3.26 31.88
C ALA A 17 -18.70 -3.01 30.58
N SER A 18 -19.41 -3.01 29.46
CA SER A 18 -18.78 -2.72 28.17
C SER A 18 -19.70 -1.93 27.25
N ASN A 19 -19.07 -0.95 26.63
CA ASN A 19 -19.43 -0.27 25.40
C ASN A 19 -19.95 -1.02 24.20
N VAL A 20 -19.39 -2.22 24.04
CA VAL A 20 -19.36 -2.94 22.77
C VAL A 20 -19.49 -4.44 23.05
N GLY A 21 -20.30 -5.12 22.25
CA GLY A 21 -20.39 -6.58 22.30
C GLY A 21 -19.34 -7.25 21.41
N PRO A 22 -19.01 -8.54 21.64
CA PRO A 22 -18.06 -9.29 20.81
C PRO A 22 -18.48 -9.33 19.32
N VAL A 23 -19.77 -9.50 19.03
CA VAL A 23 -20.30 -9.48 17.65
C VAL A 23 -20.03 -8.14 16.95
N ALA A 24 -20.12 -7.03 17.69
CA ALA A 24 -19.84 -5.72 17.11
C ALA A 24 -18.34 -5.52 16.82
N VAL A 25 -17.45 -6.07 17.66
CA VAL A 25 -16.00 -6.08 17.41
C VAL A 25 -15.67 -6.91 16.16
N GLU A 26 -16.25 -8.10 16.04
CA GLU A 26 -16.10 -8.95 14.84
C GLU A 26 -16.57 -8.24 13.57
N GLN A 27 -17.71 -7.54 13.64
CA GLN A 27 -18.23 -6.76 12.52
C GLN A 27 -17.30 -5.60 12.13
N LEU A 28 -16.70 -4.89 13.10
CA LEU A 28 -15.76 -3.81 12.81
C LEU A 28 -14.51 -4.33 12.09
N LEU A 29 -14.03 -5.53 12.46
CA LEU A 29 -12.92 -6.16 11.77
C LEU A 29 -13.32 -6.61 10.36
N ALA A 30 -14.52 -7.16 10.17
CA ALA A 30 -15.05 -7.49 8.84
C ALA A 30 -15.21 -6.24 7.96
N ASP A 31 -15.71 -5.14 8.51
CA ASP A 31 -15.83 -3.87 7.79
C ASP A 31 -14.45 -3.31 7.42
N THR A 32 -13.43 -3.50 8.28
CA THR A 32 -12.04 -3.11 8.01
C THR A 32 -11.46 -3.91 6.83
N ARG A 33 -11.72 -5.23 6.77
CA ARG A 33 -11.36 -6.09 5.61
C ARG A 33 -12.01 -5.56 4.33
N ALA A 34 -13.31 -5.30 4.37
CA ALA A 34 -14.06 -4.81 3.23
C ALA A 34 -13.49 -3.49 2.69
N ARG A 35 -13.09 -2.54 3.56
CA ARG A 35 -12.44 -1.29 3.11
C ARG A 35 -11.10 -1.55 2.43
N ALA A 36 -10.27 -2.44 2.97
CA ALA A 36 -8.97 -2.77 2.41
C ALA A 36 -9.09 -3.46 1.03
N GLU A 37 -10.14 -4.25 0.81
CA GLU A 37 -10.44 -4.89 -0.48
C GLU A 37 -11.05 -3.91 -1.48
N GLU A 38 -12.04 -3.11 -1.06
CA GLU A 38 -12.68 -2.09 -1.90
C GLU A 38 -11.67 -1.10 -2.47
N TYR A 39 -10.65 -0.72 -1.69
CA TYR A 39 -9.59 0.18 -2.14
C TYR A 39 -8.89 -0.30 -3.42
N LEU A 40 -8.79 -1.61 -3.62
CA LEU A 40 -8.08 -2.17 -4.76
C LEU A 40 -8.83 -2.02 -6.10
N VAL A 41 -10.14 -1.76 -6.06
CA VAL A 41 -11.02 -1.85 -7.24
C VAL A 41 -12.00 -0.68 -7.38
N GLN A 42 -12.30 0.06 -6.31
CA GLN A 42 -13.28 1.15 -6.32
C GLN A 42 -12.61 2.53 -6.41
N ASP A 43 -13.44 3.57 -6.50
CA ASP A 43 -13.00 4.97 -6.38
C ASP A 43 -12.31 5.21 -5.02
N PRO A 44 -11.03 5.61 -5.02
CA PRO A 44 -10.25 5.82 -3.80
C PRO A 44 -10.84 6.92 -2.91
N ALA A 45 -11.47 7.95 -3.46
CA ALA A 45 -12.04 9.05 -2.67
C ALA A 45 -13.26 8.59 -1.86
N ALA A 46 -14.14 7.81 -2.51
CA ALA A 46 -15.30 7.23 -1.85
C ALA A 46 -14.90 6.23 -0.76
N VAL A 47 -13.89 5.39 -1.01
CA VAL A 47 -13.35 4.45 -0.02
C VAL A 47 -12.70 5.21 1.15
N PHE A 48 -11.97 6.29 0.88
CA PHE A 48 -11.39 7.14 1.92
C PHE A 48 -12.43 7.67 2.90
N LEU A 49 -13.54 8.25 2.40
CA LEU A 49 -14.60 8.78 3.24
C LEU A 49 -15.26 7.71 4.12
N ARG A 50 -15.55 6.53 3.54
CA ARG A 50 -16.12 5.40 4.30
C ARG A 50 -15.14 4.85 5.34
N THR A 51 -13.85 4.77 5.01
CA THR A 51 -12.80 4.33 5.94
C THR A 51 -12.64 5.31 7.10
N ARG A 52 -12.70 6.62 6.83
CA ARG A 52 -12.67 7.66 7.87
C ARG A 52 -13.86 7.54 8.83
N ALA A 53 -15.08 7.38 8.29
CA ALA A 53 -16.26 7.21 9.12
C ALA A 53 -16.18 5.96 10.02
N LEU A 54 -15.67 4.84 9.50
CA LEU A 54 -15.44 3.63 10.28
C LEU A 54 -14.38 3.85 11.37
N ARG A 55 -13.28 4.53 11.05
CA ARG A 55 -12.23 4.92 12.00
C ARG A 55 -12.80 5.78 13.13
N ASP A 56 -13.61 6.78 12.80
CA ASP A 56 -14.23 7.68 13.77
C ASP A 56 -15.15 6.91 14.72
N ARG A 57 -15.91 5.94 14.20
CA ARG A 57 -16.73 5.03 15.03
C ARG A 57 -15.87 4.22 16.00
N VAL A 58 -14.77 3.62 15.53
CA VAL A 58 -13.84 2.85 16.39
C VAL A 58 -13.22 3.76 17.47
N PHE A 59 -12.84 4.98 17.11
CA PHE A 59 -12.30 5.96 18.07
C PHE A 59 -13.34 6.34 19.12
N GLY A 60 -14.60 6.53 18.74
CA GLY A 60 -15.69 6.78 19.70
C GLY A 60 -15.86 5.64 20.70
N LEU A 61 -15.77 4.39 20.26
CA LEU A 61 -15.82 3.22 21.15
C LEU A 61 -14.61 3.18 22.10
N LEU A 62 -13.41 3.49 21.60
CA LEU A 62 -12.17 3.53 22.39
C LEU A 62 -12.17 4.65 23.45
N GLN A 63 -12.94 5.73 23.24
CA GLN A 63 -13.10 6.82 24.20
C GLN A 63 -14.11 6.52 25.32
N GLY A 64 -14.88 5.44 25.19
CA GLY A 64 -15.77 4.98 26.26
C GLY A 64 -15.13 3.90 27.14
N HIS A 65 -15.97 3.09 27.78
CA HIS A 65 -15.52 1.99 28.64
C HIS A 65 -15.63 0.62 27.97
N GLN A 66 -14.55 -0.16 27.96
CA GLN A 66 -14.44 -1.51 27.37
C GLN A 66 -13.60 -2.42 28.28
N SER A 67 -13.76 -3.73 28.13
CA SER A 67 -12.78 -4.67 28.70
C SER A 67 -11.41 -4.51 28.01
N PRO A 68 -10.29 -4.85 28.69
CA PRO A 68 -8.96 -4.76 28.10
C PRO A 68 -8.78 -5.59 26.82
N ALA A 69 -9.44 -6.74 26.71
CA ALA A 69 -9.39 -7.57 25.50
C ALA A 69 -10.06 -6.86 24.31
N GLN A 70 -11.28 -6.37 24.52
CA GLN A 70 -12.00 -5.62 23.48
C GLN A 70 -11.27 -4.33 23.09
N ALA A 71 -10.62 -3.65 24.04
CA ALA A 71 -9.80 -2.48 23.73
C ALA A 71 -8.64 -2.83 22.77
N ARG A 72 -7.96 -3.96 22.96
CA ARG A 72 -6.89 -4.42 22.04
C ARG A 72 -7.44 -4.70 20.65
N ASP A 73 -8.60 -5.35 20.53
CA ASP A 73 -9.23 -5.63 19.23
C ASP A 73 -9.68 -4.33 18.51
N LEU A 74 -10.21 -3.37 19.27
CA LEU A 74 -10.55 -2.05 18.74
C LEU A 74 -9.29 -1.28 18.31
N TYR A 75 -8.19 -1.36 19.08
CA TYR A 75 -6.89 -0.79 18.67
C TYR A 75 -6.34 -1.47 17.43
N GLN A 76 -6.55 -2.78 17.25
CA GLN A 76 -6.18 -3.48 16.02
C GLN A 76 -6.94 -2.90 14.82
N CYS A 77 -8.26 -2.75 14.93
CA CYS A 77 -9.09 -2.14 13.87
C CYS A 77 -8.63 -0.69 13.58
N ALA A 78 -8.46 0.12 14.64
CA ALA A 78 -7.98 1.49 14.54
C ALA A 78 -6.63 1.59 13.82
N GLY A 79 -5.69 0.69 14.14
CA GLY A 79 -4.36 0.67 13.51
C GLY A 79 -4.42 0.39 12.02
N TYR A 80 -5.16 -0.64 11.60
CA TYR A 80 -5.35 -0.94 10.18
C TYR A 80 -6.09 0.17 9.43
N LEU A 81 -7.13 0.76 10.02
CA LEU A 81 -7.87 1.87 9.41
C LEU A 81 -7.00 3.12 9.26
N CYS A 82 -6.17 3.43 10.27
CA CYS A 82 -5.22 4.54 10.18
C CYS A 82 -4.12 4.27 9.14
N ALA A 83 -3.61 3.04 9.04
CA ALA A 83 -2.66 2.66 7.99
C ALA A 83 -3.30 2.75 6.60
N LEU A 84 -4.55 2.32 6.44
CA LEU A 84 -5.27 2.38 5.16
C LEU A 84 -5.52 3.84 4.74
N LEU A 85 -5.99 4.68 5.66
CA LEU A 85 -6.13 6.12 5.42
C LEU A 85 -4.78 6.75 5.05
N ALA A 86 -3.70 6.36 5.74
CA ALA A 86 -2.37 6.91 5.49
C ALA A 86 -1.87 6.58 4.08
N TRP A 87 -2.07 5.33 3.66
CA TRP A 87 -1.78 4.88 2.30
C TRP A 87 -2.57 5.67 1.27
N MET A 88 -3.89 5.78 1.45
CA MET A 88 -4.77 6.51 0.53
C MET A 88 -4.41 8.00 0.46
N SER A 89 -4.07 8.62 1.59
CA SER A 89 -3.64 10.02 1.62
C SER A 89 -2.39 10.22 0.74
N SER A 90 -1.41 9.32 0.84
CA SER A 90 -0.22 9.35 -0.03
C SER A 90 -0.58 9.16 -1.51
N ASP A 91 -1.42 8.17 -1.83
CA ASP A 91 -1.84 7.88 -3.20
C ASP A 91 -2.67 9.02 -3.82
N LEU A 92 -3.33 9.83 -2.98
CA LEU A 92 -4.05 11.04 -3.35
C LEU A 92 -3.17 12.31 -3.34
N GLY A 93 -1.86 12.21 -3.10
CA GLY A 93 -0.92 13.34 -3.17
C GLY A 93 -0.75 14.14 -1.86
N HIS A 94 -1.14 13.56 -0.72
CA HIS A 94 -1.08 14.15 0.61
C HIS A 94 -0.19 13.32 1.57
N PRO A 95 1.12 13.17 1.29
CA PRO A 95 2.00 12.30 2.07
C PRO A 95 2.17 12.79 3.53
N ARG A 96 2.15 14.10 3.78
CA ARG A 96 2.31 14.68 5.12
C ARG A 96 1.13 14.37 6.04
N GLU A 97 -0.09 14.47 5.51
CA GLU A 97 -1.31 14.07 6.19
C GLU A 97 -1.30 12.55 6.42
N GLY A 98 -0.83 11.79 5.43
CA GLY A 98 -0.60 10.35 5.54
C GLY A 98 0.36 9.99 6.67
N GLU A 99 1.46 10.72 6.86
CA GLU A 99 2.39 10.48 7.98
C GLU A 99 1.72 10.62 9.34
N THR A 100 0.86 11.62 9.51
CA THR A 100 0.13 11.84 10.77
C THR A 100 -0.75 10.63 11.08
N GLN A 101 -1.49 10.14 10.08
CA GLN A 101 -2.30 8.94 10.21
C GLN A 101 -1.45 7.69 10.47
N ALA A 102 -0.30 7.56 9.81
CA ALA A 102 0.62 6.44 10.03
C ALA A 102 1.22 6.45 11.45
N ARG A 103 1.52 7.62 12.03
CA ARG A 103 1.96 7.74 13.43
C ARG A 103 0.86 7.33 14.41
N THR A 104 -0.39 7.71 14.15
CA THR A 104 -1.53 7.23 14.96
C THR A 104 -1.71 5.72 14.81
N GLY A 105 -1.62 5.19 13.59
CA GLY A 105 -1.66 3.75 13.33
C GLY A 105 -0.58 2.99 14.09
N TRP A 106 0.62 3.57 14.20
CA TRP A 106 1.72 3.00 14.98
C TRP A 106 1.38 2.92 16.48
N LEU A 107 0.85 4.00 17.05
CA LEU A 107 0.40 4.00 18.45
C LEU A 107 -0.68 2.93 18.68
N CYS A 108 -1.66 2.82 17.79
CA CYS A 108 -2.69 1.79 17.88
C CYS A 108 -2.09 0.37 17.76
N ALA A 109 -1.09 0.16 16.90
CA ALA A 109 -0.40 -1.11 16.78
C ALA A 109 0.33 -1.52 18.08
N GLU A 110 0.96 -0.55 18.76
CA GLU A 110 1.58 -0.77 20.07
C GLU A 110 0.55 -1.12 21.14
N LEU A 111 -0.58 -0.40 21.19
CA LEU A 111 -1.64 -0.64 22.16
C LEU A 111 -2.42 -1.94 21.90
N ALA A 112 -2.50 -2.39 20.65
CA ALA A 112 -3.06 -3.68 20.28
C ALA A 112 -2.12 -4.86 20.59
N ASP A 113 -0.82 -4.58 20.71
CA ASP A 113 0.26 -5.56 20.86
C ASP A 113 0.29 -6.65 19.78
N GLN A 114 0.10 -6.25 18.51
CA GLN A 114 0.03 -7.17 17.36
C GLN A 114 1.25 -7.01 16.43
N PRO A 115 2.16 -8.00 16.33
CA PRO A 115 3.35 -7.92 15.47
C PRO A 115 3.05 -7.67 13.99
N ASP A 116 2.07 -8.38 13.43
CA ASP A 116 1.67 -8.22 12.01
C ASP A 116 1.20 -6.79 11.73
N LEU A 117 0.43 -6.19 12.65
CA LEU A 117 -0.04 -4.82 12.48
C LEU A 117 1.11 -3.80 12.57
N ARG A 118 2.06 -3.98 13.49
CA ARG A 118 3.28 -3.14 13.55
C ARG A 118 4.04 -3.19 12.23
N ALA A 119 4.21 -4.38 11.66
CA ALA A 119 4.87 -4.56 10.37
C ALA A 119 4.11 -3.89 9.22
N TRP A 120 2.77 -3.99 9.18
CA TRP A 120 1.94 -3.34 8.15
C TRP A 120 1.95 -1.82 8.25
N VAL A 121 1.96 -1.26 9.47
CA VAL A 121 2.12 0.19 9.67
C VAL A 121 3.51 0.64 9.21
N ALA A 122 4.56 -0.11 9.53
CA ALA A 122 5.92 0.18 9.06
C ALA A 122 6.01 0.12 7.52
N SER A 123 5.35 -0.84 6.89
CA SER A 123 5.22 -0.93 5.43
C SER A 123 4.52 0.30 4.84
N THR A 124 3.48 0.80 5.49
CA THR A 124 2.77 2.02 5.08
C THR A 124 3.67 3.24 5.19
N GLN A 125 4.42 3.38 6.29
CA GLN A 125 5.42 4.45 6.45
C GLN A 125 6.52 4.37 5.38
N SER A 126 6.97 3.17 5.03
CA SER A 126 7.94 2.95 3.96
C SER A 126 7.42 3.42 2.60
N ALA A 127 6.16 3.08 2.27
CA ALA A 127 5.52 3.55 1.04
C ALA A 127 5.42 5.08 0.98
N ILE A 128 4.94 5.72 2.05
CA ILE A 128 4.82 7.19 2.12
C ILE A 128 6.18 7.85 1.94
N ALA A 129 7.21 7.38 2.66
CA ALA A 129 8.56 7.92 2.55
C ALA A 129 9.15 7.75 1.14
N LEU A 130 8.89 6.64 0.47
CA LEU A 130 9.35 6.40 -0.90
C LEU A 130 8.75 7.43 -1.87
N TRP A 131 7.43 7.64 -1.80
CA TRP A 131 6.72 8.58 -2.68
C TRP A 131 6.98 10.04 -2.34
N ASP A 132 7.38 10.35 -1.11
CA ASP A 132 7.87 11.68 -0.71
C ASP A 132 9.36 11.90 -1.07
N GLY A 133 10.00 10.95 -1.78
CA GLY A 133 11.40 11.03 -2.19
C GLY A 133 12.42 10.76 -1.07
N ARG A 134 11.96 10.41 0.14
CA ARG A 134 12.80 10.10 1.31
C ARG A 134 13.23 8.63 1.29
N LEU A 135 14.00 8.24 0.27
CA LEU A 135 14.35 6.83 -0.01
C LEU A 135 15.08 6.13 1.15
N ARG A 136 15.95 6.84 1.88
CA ARG A 136 16.63 6.27 3.07
C ARG A 136 15.67 5.98 4.21
N ASP A 137 14.69 6.86 4.42
CA ASP A 137 13.66 6.66 5.44
C ASP A 137 12.75 5.48 5.04
N ALA A 138 12.44 5.34 3.75
CA ALA A 138 11.68 4.20 3.22
C ALA A 138 12.38 2.86 3.54
N ILE A 139 13.69 2.78 3.33
CA ILE A 139 14.51 1.61 3.68
C ILE A 139 14.49 1.36 5.19
N GLN A 140 14.66 2.40 6.01
CA GLN A 140 14.65 2.27 7.47
C GLN A 140 13.30 1.77 8.00
N HIS A 141 12.18 2.27 7.47
CA HIS A 141 10.85 1.81 7.82
C HIS A 141 10.63 0.35 7.41
N ALA A 142 11.06 -0.04 6.21
CA ALA A 142 10.98 -1.43 5.75
C ALA A 142 11.80 -2.38 6.65
N ALA A 143 13.04 -2.00 6.94
CA ALA A 143 13.95 -2.75 7.81
C ALA A 143 13.37 -2.90 9.23
N ARG A 144 12.83 -1.82 9.82
CA ARG A 144 12.16 -1.86 11.12
C ARG A 144 10.97 -2.81 11.12
N GLY A 145 10.12 -2.76 10.09
CA GLY A 145 8.99 -3.67 9.96
C GLY A 145 9.41 -5.14 9.89
N SER A 146 10.55 -5.42 9.26
CA SER A 146 11.04 -6.80 9.07
C SER A 146 11.58 -7.45 10.35
N GLN A 147 11.77 -6.68 11.43
CA GLN A 147 12.23 -7.19 12.72
C GLN A 147 11.10 -7.90 13.51
N TYR A 148 9.84 -7.67 13.15
CA TYR A 148 8.71 -8.30 13.82
C TYR A 148 8.51 -9.73 13.31
N ALA A 149 8.21 -10.65 14.23
CA ALA A 149 7.85 -12.02 13.89
C ALA A 149 6.42 -12.04 13.33
N THR A 150 6.30 -12.14 12.00
CA THR A 150 5.02 -12.09 11.28
C THR A 150 4.69 -13.42 10.63
N THR A 151 3.40 -13.72 10.51
CA THR A 151 2.95 -15.02 9.94
C THR A 151 2.42 -14.92 8.51
N GLY A 152 1.88 -13.74 8.15
CA GLY A 152 1.32 -13.44 6.82
C GLY A 152 2.37 -12.99 5.80
N THR A 153 1.92 -12.20 4.82
CA THR A 153 2.73 -11.80 3.64
C THR A 153 3.49 -10.48 3.80
N VAL A 154 3.35 -9.81 4.95
CA VAL A 154 3.97 -8.50 5.20
C VAL A 154 5.50 -8.54 5.13
N ALA A 155 6.15 -9.62 5.57
CA ALA A 155 7.60 -9.77 5.48
C ALA A 155 8.08 -9.79 4.02
N THR A 156 7.36 -10.49 3.13
CA THR A 156 7.60 -10.44 1.68
C THR A 156 7.44 -9.02 1.17
N PHE A 157 6.39 -8.33 1.59
CA PHE A 157 6.11 -6.99 1.11
C PHE A 157 7.15 -5.96 1.53
N LEU A 158 7.59 -5.99 2.79
CA LEU A 158 8.64 -5.13 3.32
C LEU A 158 9.96 -5.32 2.55
N ALA A 159 10.33 -6.57 2.26
CA ALA A 159 11.52 -6.87 1.46
C ALA A 159 11.38 -6.37 0.00
N CYS A 160 10.19 -6.49 -0.60
CA CYS A 160 9.90 -5.88 -1.91
C CYS A 160 10.02 -4.35 -1.90
N GLN A 161 9.49 -3.67 -0.88
CA GLN A 161 9.58 -2.21 -0.74
C GLN A 161 11.03 -1.76 -0.52
N GLU A 162 11.81 -2.53 0.25
CA GLU A 162 13.23 -2.27 0.43
C GLU A 162 13.99 -2.41 -0.90
N ALA A 163 13.71 -3.45 -1.70
CA ALA A 163 14.29 -3.62 -3.02
C ALA A 163 13.96 -2.46 -3.96
N ASP A 164 12.70 -1.97 -3.93
CA ASP A 164 12.24 -0.82 -4.72
C ASP A 164 13.04 0.43 -4.36
N ALA A 165 13.15 0.75 -3.07
CA ALA A 165 13.90 1.91 -2.58
C ALA A 165 15.40 1.83 -2.91
N TRP A 166 16.03 0.66 -2.72
CA TRP A 166 17.43 0.46 -3.12
C TRP A 166 17.64 0.61 -4.62
N SER A 167 16.69 0.12 -5.43
CA SER A 167 16.78 0.21 -6.88
C SER A 167 16.71 1.66 -7.38
N LEU A 168 15.93 2.51 -6.71
CA LEU A 168 15.86 3.95 -6.98
C LEU A 168 17.16 4.70 -6.58
N LEU A 169 17.92 4.17 -5.62
CA LEU A 169 19.25 4.69 -5.25
C LEU A 169 20.39 4.18 -6.16
N GLY A 170 20.09 3.28 -7.11
CA GLY A 170 21.11 2.63 -7.97
C GLY A 170 21.93 1.55 -7.27
N ALA A 171 21.51 1.09 -6.10
CA ALA A 171 22.21 0.11 -5.28
C ALA A 171 21.86 -1.33 -5.69
N ALA A 172 22.38 -1.77 -6.85
CA ALA A 172 21.98 -3.04 -7.47
C ALA A 172 22.30 -4.29 -6.64
N GLY A 173 23.33 -4.25 -5.79
CA GLY A 173 23.67 -5.36 -4.90
C GLY A 173 22.61 -5.56 -3.81
N GLU A 174 22.25 -4.46 -3.15
CA GLU A 174 21.27 -4.36 -2.09
C GLU A 174 19.86 -4.66 -2.62
N THR A 175 19.53 -4.18 -3.82
CA THR A 175 18.29 -4.56 -4.52
C THR A 175 18.18 -6.08 -4.68
N ARG A 176 19.24 -6.75 -5.14
CA ARG A 176 19.23 -8.21 -5.33
C ARG A 176 19.05 -8.95 -4.00
N GLN A 177 19.77 -8.56 -2.97
CA GLN A 177 19.66 -9.16 -1.64
C GLN A 177 18.26 -8.96 -1.04
N ALA A 178 17.63 -7.81 -1.27
CA ALA A 178 16.25 -7.56 -0.84
C ALA A 178 15.23 -8.41 -1.62
N LEU A 179 15.43 -8.63 -2.93
CA LEU A 179 14.60 -9.55 -3.71
C LEU A 179 14.76 -11.02 -3.28
N GLU A 180 15.97 -11.46 -2.95
CA GLU A 180 16.24 -12.79 -2.38
C GLU A 180 15.50 -12.95 -1.05
N ARG A 181 15.60 -11.96 -0.14
CA ARG A 181 14.83 -11.96 1.11
C ARG A 181 13.32 -11.98 0.89
N ALA A 182 12.81 -11.32 -0.16
CA ALA A 182 11.39 -11.36 -0.50
C ALA A 182 10.95 -12.77 -0.93
N ALA A 183 11.76 -13.46 -1.74
CA ALA A 183 11.52 -14.85 -2.13
C ALA A 183 11.53 -15.78 -0.90
N ASP A 184 12.55 -15.69 -0.05
CA ASP A 184 12.65 -16.48 1.19
C ASP A 184 11.49 -16.21 2.14
N ALA A 185 11.03 -14.96 2.24
CA ALA A 185 9.88 -14.60 3.07
C ALA A 185 8.58 -15.17 2.49
N GLN A 186 8.42 -15.14 1.16
CA GLN A 186 7.26 -15.74 0.49
C GLN A 186 7.22 -17.25 0.71
N GLU A 187 8.37 -17.92 0.60
CA GLU A 187 8.49 -19.36 0.87
C GLU A 187 8.26 -19.72 2.34
N ARG A 188 8.42 -18.79 3.28
CA ARG A 188 8.19 -19.01 4.72
C ARG A 188 6.82 -18.56 5.21
N ALA A 189 6.06 -17.80 4.42
CA ALA A 189 4.72 -17.37 4.81
C ALA A 189 3.81 -18.60 4.99
N ARG A 190 3.21 -18.74 6.17
CA ARG A 190 2.34 -19.87 6.53
C ARG A 190 1.00 -19.42 7.13
N GLY A 191 0.93 -18.19 7.61
CA GLY A 191 -0.27 -17.59 8.19
C GLY A 191 -1.10 -16.83 7.17
N ALA A 192 -2.29 -16.41 7.60
CA ALA A 192 -3.16 -15.53 6.83
C ALA A 192 -2.85 -14.07 7.16
N ASP A 193 -3.05 -13.17 6.20
CA ASP A 193 -3.14 -11.74 6.51
C ASP A 193 -4.52 -11.45 7.11
N PRO A 194 -4.63 -11.01 8.39
CA PRO A 194 -5.91 -10.90 9.08
C PRO A 194 -6.89 -9.94 8.42
N VAL A 195 -6.39 -8.91 7.73
CA VAL A 195 -7.21 -7.91 7.01
C VAL A 195 -7.26 -8.18 5.50
N GLY A 196 -6.18 -8.67 4.89
CA GLY A 196 -6.14 -8.89 3.45
C GLY A 196 -6.25 -7.59 2.64
N GLY A 197 -6.76 -7.67 1.41
CA GLY A 197 -6.87 -6.52 0.50
C GLY A 197 -5.53 -5.81 0.29
N LEU A 198 -5.47 -4.50 0.56
CA LEU A 198 -4.23 -3.72 0.56
C LEU A 198 -3.16 -4.30 1.51
N PHE A 199 -3.55 -4.91 2.62
CA PHE A 199 -2.66 -5.55 3.61
C PHE A 199 -2.40 -7.02 3.26
N ARG A 200 -2.15 -7.28 1.98
CA ARG A 200 -1.68 -8.56 1.44
C ARG A 200 -0.69 -8.29 0.31
N CYS A 201 0.35 -9.10 0.27
CA CYS A 201 1.30 -9.18 -0.84
C CYS A 201 1.27 -10.59 -1.42
N GLY A 202 0.27 -10.82 -2.28
CA GLY A 202 0.20 -12.03 -3.09
C GLY A 202 1.18 -11.98 -4.27
N GLU A 203 1.24 -13.09 -5.00
CA GLU A 203 2.22 -13.32 -6.07
C GLU A 203 2.24 -12.23 -7.14
N PHE A 204 1.07 -11.72 -7.56
CA PHE A 204 1.00 -10.62 -8.53
C PHE A 204 1.69 -9.34 -8.03
N ARG A 205 1.49 -8.99 -6.76
CA ARG A 205 2.12 -7.80 -6.17
C ARG A 205 3.62 -8.02 -6.02
N THR A 206 4.06 -9.21 -5.59
CA THR A 206 5.49 -9.55 -5.57
C THR A 206 6.11 -9.44 -6.97
N ALA A 207 5.45 -9.97 -8.00
CA ALA A 207 5.92 -9.91 -9.38
C ALA A 207 6.04 -8.48 -9.92
N ASN A 208 5.08 -7.59 -9.59
CA ASN A 208 5.16 -6.16 -9.92
C ASN A 208 6.44 -5.49 -9.35
N TYR A 209 6.75 -5.73 -8.08
CA TYR A 209 7.94 -5.19 -7.45
C TYR A 209 9.22 -5.79 -8.04
N ARG A 210 9.24 -7.11 -8.27
CA ARG A 210 10.37 -7.79 -8.91
C ARG A 210 10.64 -7.25 -10.31
N ALA A 211 9.62 -7.12 -11.15
CA ALA A 211 9.77 -6.57 -12.51
C ALA A 211 10.33 -5.14 -12.48
N SER A 212 9.83 -4.31 -11.57
CA SER A 212 10.29 -2.92 -11.42
C SER A 212 11.77 -2.86 -10.99
N ALA A 213 12.18 -3.71 -10.03
CA ALA A 213 13.56 -3.80 -9.58
C ALA A 213 14.51 -4.34 -10.67
N LEU A 214 14.11 -5.38 -11.42
CA LEU A 214 14.87 -5.91 -12.56
C LEU A 214 15.12 -4.81 -13.60
N LEU A 215 14.08 -4.05 -13.96
CA LEU A 215 14.19 -2.97 -14.93
C LEU A 215 15.21 -1.92 -14.49
N ARG A 216 15.13 -1.44 -13.23
CA ARG A 216 16.02 -0.40 -12.70
C ARG A 216 17.46 -0.87 -12.50
N THR A 217 17.67 -2.18 -12.30
CA THR A 217 19.01 -2.78 -12.21
C THR A 217 19.59 -3.20 -13.57
N GLY A 218 18.88 -2.92 -14.68
CA GLY A 218 19.37 -3.09 -16.03
C GLY A 218 18.93 -4.37 -16.75
N ASP A 219 18.14 -5.24 -16.11
CA ASP A 219 17.59 -6.45 -16.73
C ASP A 219 16.20 -6.15 -17.35
N ALA A 220 16.21 -5.45 -18.48
CA ALA A 220 14.99 -5.10 -19.20
C ALA A 220 14.24 -6.34 -19.74
N ALA A 221 14.96 -7.37 -20.17
CA ALA A 221 14.34 -8.60 -20.69
C ALA A 221 13.63 -9.37 -19.57
N GLY A 222 14.31 -9.58 -18.44
CA GLY A 222 13.70 -10.23 -17.27
C GLY A 222 12.54 -9.43 -16.69
N ALA A 223 12.63 -8.10 -16.69
CA ALA A 223 11.52 -7.24 -16.29
C ALA A 223 10.29 -7.39 -17.20
N ARG A 224 10.48 -7.39 -18.53
CA ARG A 224 9.42 -7.61 -19.52
C ARG A 224 8.76 -8.96 -19.29
N ASP A 225 9.55 -10.03 -19.23
CA ASP A 225 9.04 -11.39 -19.13
C ASP A 225 8.30 -11.61 -17.81
N THR A 226 8.82 -11.08 -16.70
CA THR A 226 8.16 -11.12 -15.39
C THR A 226 6.83 -10.35 -15.39
N ALA A 227 6.81 -9.13 -15.94
CA ALA A 227 5.60 -8.31 -15.97
C ALA A 227 4.51 -8.90 -16.88
N GLN A 228 4.90 -9.41 -18.06
CA GLN A 228 3.99 -10.04 -19.01
C GLN A 228 3.38 -11.32 -18.41
N ALA A 229 4.23 -12.23 -17.89
CA ALA A 229 3.75 -13.47 -17.27
C ALA A 229 2.78 -13.20 -16.11
N ALA A 230 3.05 -12.16 -15.30
CA ALA A 230 2.16 -11.76 -14.22
C ALA A 230 0.80 -11.26 -14.76
N LEU A 231 0.80 -10.43 -15.81
CA LEU A 231 -0.45 -9.94 -16.41
C LEU A 231 -1.26 -11.05 -17.09
N ASP A 232 -0.61 -12.07 -17.64
CA ASP A 232 -1.27 -13.21 -18.28
C ASP A 232 -1.85 -14.22 -17.27
N THR A 233 -1.22 -14.35 -16.09
CA THR A 233 -1.58 -15.37 -15.09
C THR A 233 -2.77 -14.96 -14.22
N TYR A 234 -2.86 -13.69 -13.84
CA TYR A 234 -3.81 -13.25 -12.81
C TYR A 234 -4.94 -12.39 -13.39
N SER A 235 -6.20 -12.81 -13.19
CA SER A 235 -7.39 -12.20 -13.82
C SER A 235 -8.17 -11.21 -12.95
N THR A 236 -8.12 -11.34 -11.62
CA THR A 236 -8.74 -10.42 -10.65
C THR A 236 -7.66 -9.62 -9.93
N LEU A 237 -7.39 -8.41 -10.44
CA LEU A 237 -6.26 -7.62 -10.01
C LEU A 237 -6.66 -6.25 -9.48
N SER A 238 -5.89 -5.76 -8.50
CA SER A 238 -5.89 -4.36 -8.10
C SER A 238 -5.61 -3.48 -9.32
N TYR A 239 -6.47 -2.49 -9.59
CA TYR A 239 -6.26 -1.58 -10.73
C TYR A 239 -4.91 -0.86 -10.61
N GLY A 240 -4.55 -0.44 -9.38
CA GLY A 240 -3.31 0.25 -9.08
C GLY A 240 -2.09 -0.62 -9.37
N THR A 241 -2.04 -1.85 -8.82
CA THR A 241 -0.92 -2.77 -9.11
C THR A 241 -0.85 -3.13 -10.59
N THR A 242 -2.01 -3.32 -11.24
CA THR A 242 -2.08 -3.63 -12.68
C THR A 242 -1.49 -2.50 -13.53
N ALA A 243 -1.85 -1.26 -13.22
CA ALA A 243 -1.33 -0.10 -13.91
C ALA A 243 0.17 0.06 -13.70
N GLN A 244 0.68 -0.20 -12.49
CA GLN A 244 2.13 -0.22 -12.22
C GLN A 244 2.85 -1.28 -13.05
N THR A 245 2.36 -2.52 -13.06
CA THR A 245 2.95 -3.61 -13.85
C THR A 245 2.96 -3.27 -15.35
N ARG A 246 1.88 -2.66 -15.86
CA ARG A 246 1.80 -2.22 -17.26
C ARG A 246 2.76 -1.08 -17.60
N ILE A 247 2.92 -0.10 -16.72
CA ILE A 247 3.92 0.97 -16.90
C ILE A 247 5.34 0.37 -16.92
N THR A 248 5.63 -0.57 -16.00
CA THR A 248 6.91 -1.29 -15.99
C THR A 248 7.13 -2.11 -17.26
N LEU A 249 6.10 -2.81 -17.75
CA LEU A 249 6.16 -3.56 -19.00
C LEU A 249 6.45 -2.63 -20.20
N ALA A 250 5.75 -1.49 -20.29
CA ALA A 250 5.99 -0.50 -21.33
C ALA A 250 7.42 0.06 -21.29
N ALA A 251 7.93 0.35 -20.09
CA ALA A 251 9.31 0.80 -19.91
C ALA A 251 10.33 -0.27 -20.28
N ALA A 252 10.04 -1.55 -20.01
CA ALA A 252 10.86 -2.67 -20.43
C ALA A 252 10.88 -2.85 -21.96
N HIS A 253 9.72 -2.75 -22.64
CA HIS A 253 9.67 -2.74 -24.12
C HIS A 253 10.46 -1.58 -24.71
N LEU A 254 10.36 -0.38 -24.14
CA LEU A 254 11.15 0.77 -24.57
C LEU A 254 12.66 0.51 -24.42
N ALA A 255 13.09 -0.07 -23.31
CA ALA A 255 14.49 -0.43 -23.11
C ALA A 255 14.97 -1.50 -24.12
N CYS A 256 14.09 -2.43 -24.50
CA CYS A 256 14.32 -3.44 -25.53
C CYS A 256 14.14 -2.94 -26.98
N ARG A 257 13.85 -1.64 -27.18
CA ARG A 257 13.59 -0.99 -28.50
C ARG A 257 12.38 -1.54 -29.27
N ASP A 258 11.40 -2.06 -28.56
CA ASP A 258 10.13 -2.53 -29.12
C ASP A 258 9.05 -1.46 -28.97
N THR A 259 9.05 -0.48 -29.89
CA THR A 259 8.21 0.72 -29.76
C THR A 259 6.72 0.48 -29.97
N GLU A 260 6.34 -0.56 -30.70
CA GLU A 260 4.93 -0.91 -30.93
C GLU A 260 4.30 -1.45 -29.65
N ALA A 261 5.01 -2.33 -28.95
CA ALA A 261 4.55 -2.91 -27.70
C ALA A 261 4.44 -1.89 -26.55
N VAL A 262 5.21 -0.79 -26.58
CA VAL A 262 5.07 0.30 -25.57
C VAL A 262 3.65 0.85 -25.53
N ARG A 263 3.07 1.14 -26.70
CA ARG A 263 1.71 1.70 -26.78
C ARG A 263 0.68 0.69 -26.29
N SER A 264 0.76 -0.55 -26.78
CA SER A 264 -0.15 -1.63 -26.38
C SER A 264 -0.17 -1.85 -24.86
N ALA A 265 1.00 -1.82 -24.22
CA ALA A 265 1.10 -1.94 -22.76
C ALA A 265 0.49 -0.74 -22.01
N LEU A 266 0.54 0.47 -22.57
CA LEU A 266 0.04 1.69 -21.93
C LEU A 266 -1.44 1.98 -22.19
N ASP A 267 -2.02 1.53 -23.30
CA ASP A 267 -3.42 1.86 -23.64
C ASP A 267 -4.41 1.57 -22.49
N PRO A 268 -4.33 0.43 -21.76
CA PRO A 268 -5.18 0.19 -20.60
C PRO A 268 -4.94 1.14 -19.42
N VAL A 269 -3.72 1.68 -19.28
CA VAL A 269 -3.37 2.67 -18.25
C VAL A 269 -3.94 4.03 -18.63
N LEU A 270 -3.81 4.42 -19.89
CA LEU A 270 -4.35 5.67 -20.43
C LEU A 270 -5.89 5.70 -20.40
N ALA A 271 -6.52 4.53 -20.44
CA ALA A 271 -7.97 4.38 -20.30
C ALA A 271 -8.49 4.52 -18.86
N LEU A 272 -7.62 4.57 -17.83
CA LEU A 272 -8.07 4.73 -16.45
C LEU A 272 -8.86 6.04 -16.27
N PRO A 273 -9.99 6.00 -15.54
CA PRO A 273 -10.74 7.20 -15.21
C PRO A 273 -9.87 8.12 -14.34
N PRO A 274 -10.02 9.44 -14.44
CA PRO A 274 -9.20 10.41 -13.71
C PRO A 274 -9.10 10.16 -12.20
N ASP A 275 -10.19 9.69 -11.59
CA ASP A 275 -10.29 9.42 -10.15
C ASP A 275 -9.44 8.21 -9.71
N GLN A 276 -9.02 7.35 -10.64
CA GLN A 276 -8.09 6.23 -10.41
C GLN A 276 -6.64 6.55 -10.79
N ARG A 277 -6.34 7.77 -11.25
CA ARG A 277 -4.98 8.18 -11.63
C ARG A 277 -4.23 8.67 -10.39
N LEU A 278 -3.85 7.72 -9.54
CA LEU A 278 -3.14 7.95 -8.28
C LEU A 278 -1.76 8.58 -8.49
N ALA A 279 -1.27 9.34 -7.49
CA ALA A 279 0.03 10.01 -7.55
C ALA A 279 1.19 9.07 -7.94
N PRO A 280 1.33 7.85 -7.37
CA PRO A 280 2.37 6.90 -7.79
C PRO A 280 2.30 6.46 -9.26
N LEU A 281 1.11 6.44 -9.87
CA LEU A 281 0.95 6.11 -11.29
C LEU A 281 1.37 7.29 -12.16
N VAL A 282 0.95 8.49 -11.75
CA VAL A 282 1.28 9.75 -12.41
C VAL A 282 2.78 10.01 -12.43
N GLU A 283 3.49 9.73 -11.33
CA GLU A 283 4.95 9.88 -11.31
C GLU A 283 5.64 8.88 -12.24
N ARG A 284 5.29 7.59 -12.14
CA ARG A 284 5.90 6.55 -12.98
C ARG A 284 5.66 6.77 -14.48
N ILE A 285 4.46 7.18 -14.89
CA ILE A 285 4.17 7.40 -16.31
C ILE A 285 4.85 8.68 -16.83
N ARG A 286 5.06 9.70 -15.98
CA ARG A 286 5.89 10.88 -16.34
C ARG A 286 7.35 10.47 -16.56
N ASP A 287 7.88 9.60 -15.71
CA ASP A 287 9.25 9.09 -15.86
C ASP A 287 9.42 8.37 -17.19
N LEU A 288 8.49 7.48 -17.53
CA LEU A 288 8.45 6.83 -18.85
C LEU A 288 8.31 7.85 -19.99
N GLY A 289 7.50 8.89 -19.83
CA GLY A 289 7.38 9.98 -20.80
C GLY A 289 8.71 10.71 -21.07
N ARG A 290 9.52 10.92 -20.03
CA ARG A 290 10.88 11.49 -20.14
C ARG A 290 11.82 10.53 -20.87
N ASP A 291 11.76 9.24 -20.55
CA ASP A 291 12.57 8.22 -21.23
C ASP A 291 12.21 8.08 -22.71
N LEU A 292 10.93 8.16 -23.06
CA LEU A 292 10.46 8.18 -24.45
C LEU A 292 11.02 9.36 -25.23
N ALA A 293 11.12 10.54 -24.60
CA ALA A 293 11.68 11.73 -25.24
C ALA A 293 13.18 11.56 -25.58
N THR A 294 13.93 10.84 -24.74
CA THR A 294 15.36 10.61 -24.94
C THR A 294 15.64 9.46 -25.92
N ARG A 295 14.81 8.40 -25.93
CA ARG A 295 15.09 7.14 -26.64
C ARG A 295 14.37 6.96 -27.98
N SER A 296 13.19 7.54 -28.17
CA SER A 296 12.35 7.28 -29.36
C SER A 296 12.47 8.33 -30.48
N GLY A 297 13.33 9.34 -30.32
CA GLY A 297 13.51 10.42 -31.30
C GLY A 297 12.25 11.26 -31.55
N ALA A 298 12.31 12.17 -32.52
CA ALA A 298 11.22 13.09 -32.88
C ALA A 298 10.13 12.48 -33.79
N GLY A 299 10.01 11.14 -33.85
CA GLY A 299 9.01 10.46 -34.68
C GLY A 299 7.58 10.74 -34.22
N ALA A 300 6.65 10.91 -35.19
CA ALA A 300 5.26 11.27 -34.90
C ALA A 300 4.54 10.35 -33.89
N PRO A 301 4.68 9.00 -33.92
CA PRO A 301 4.06 8.13 -32.92
C PRO A 301 4.56 8.37 -31.49
N GLY A 302 5.86 8.67 -31.33
CA GLY A 302 6.46 9.00 -30.05
C GLY A 302 5.98 10.35 -29.51
N VAL A 303 5.82 11.36 -30.38
CA VAL A 303 5.25 12.67 -30.00
C VAL A 303 3.80 12.52 -29.53
N GLN A 304 2.98 11.76 -30.26
CA GLN A 304 1.59 11.51 -29.90
C GLN A 304 1.46 10.80 -28.55
N LEU A 305 2.28 9.76 -28.31
CA LEU A 305 2.25 9.05 -27.03
C LEU A 305 2.67 9.95 -25.87
N ARG A 306 3.71 10.78 -26.04
CA ARG A 306 4.11 11.76 -25.00
C ARG A 306 3.01 12.78 -24.72
N THR A 307 2.30 13.23 -25.75
CA THR A 307 1.16 14.15 -25.60
C THR A 307 0.04 13.49 -24.79
N ALA A 308 -0.32 12.25 -25.14
CA ALA A 308 -1.32 11.48 -24.40
C ALA A 308 -0.93 11.28 -22.93
N ILE A 309 0.35 10.99 -22.64
CA ILE A 309 0.86 10.89 -21.26
C ILE A 309 0.72 12.24 -20.53
N ALA A 310 1.08 13.35 -21.18
CA ALA A 310 0.99 14.68 -20.59
C ALA A 310 -0.46 15.05 -20.23
N ASP A 311 -1.40 14.81 -21.16
CA ASP A 311 -2.84 15.06 -20.95
C ASP A 311 -3.41 14.15 -19.86
N TRP A 312 -3.03 12.87 -19.84
CA TRP A 312 -3.43 11.93 -18.81
C TRP A 312 -2.95 12.35 -17.42
N CYS A 313 -1.70 12.85 -17.33
CA CYS A 313 -1.14 13.41 -16.10
C CYS A 313 -1.75 14.76 -15.73
N ALA A 314 -2.32 15.48 -16.71
CA ALA A 314 -2.96 16.78 -16.51
C ALA A 314 -4.18 16.65 -15.60
N ASP A 315 -4.90 15.55 -15.79
CA ASP A 315 -6.22 15.28 -15.23
C ASP A 315 -6.18 14.04 -14.34
N SER A 316 -5.80 14.20 -13.06
CA SER A 316 -5.54 13.11 -12.12
C SER A 316 -6.22 13.29 -10.77
N ALA A 317 -6.42 12.21 -10.01
CA ALA A 317 -7.09 12.26 -8.70
C ALA A 317 -6.50 13.31 -7.73
N PRO A 318 -5.16 13.41 -7.55
CA PRO A 318 -4.56 14.45 -6.69
C PRO A 318 -4.85 15.89 -7.11
N ARG A 319 -5.24 16.13 -8.37
CA ARG A 319 -5.53 17.46 -8.91
C ARG A 319 -7.01 17.81 -8.85
N ARG A 320 -7.88 16.80 -8.78
CA ARG A 320 -9.34 16.95 -8.73
C ARG A 320 -9.87 17.05 -7.31
N LEU A 321 -9.16 16.47 -6.35
CA LEU A 321 -9.56 16.42 -4.96
C LEU A 321 -8.68 17.36 -4.14
N PRO A 322 -9.02 18.66 -4.04
CA PRO A 322 -8.57 19.41 -2.88
C PRO A 322 -9.31 18.80 -1.70
N LEU A 323 -8.67 17.87 -0.97
CA LEU A 323 -9.13 17.54 0.37
C LEU A 323 -8.96 18.82 1.19
N SER A 324 -9.99 19.66 1.21
CA SER A 324 -10.02 20.88 2.01
C SER A 324 -9.75 20.53 3.47
N PRO A 325 -9.01 21.41 4.19
CA PRO A 325 -8.51 21.13 5.54
C PRO A 325 -9.61 20.82 6.56
#